data_AF-A0A2C9A1L9-F1
#
_entry.id   AF-A0A2C9A1L9-F1
#
_cell.length_a   1.000
_cell.length_b   1.000
_cell.length_c   1.000
_cell.angle_alpha   90.00
_cell.angle_beta   90.00
_cell.angle_gamma   90.00
#
_symmetry.space_group_name_H-M   'P 1'
#
loop_
_entity.id
_entity.type
_entity.pdbx_description
1 polymer ?
#
loop_
_entity_poly.entity_id
_entity_poly.type
_entity_poly.pdbx_seq_one_letter_code
_entity_poly.pdbx_strand_id
1 'polypeptide(L)'
;MNVMSKKIDAALKDLKRALKAHAEVVGGSAVSLKKAQRASSKVTATATAYAAAVHAKSGMGNPFDDMAPPGLERATLDSLSAERDSLHKRLTGPIDIPKK
;
A
#
# COMPACT_ATOMS: atom_id res chain seq x y z
N MET A 1 -10.64 28.18 1.01
CA MET A 1 -10.09 26.87 0.58
C MET A 1 -10.71 25.74 1.39
N ASN A 2 -11.42 24.81 0.75
CA ASN A 2 -12.11 23.72 1.42
C ASN A 2 -11.12 22.74 2.10
N VAL A 3 -11.49 22.19 3.26
CA VAL A 3 -10.63 21.31 4.09
C VAL A 3 -10.06 20.13 3.29
N MET A 4 -10.85 19.58 2.36
CA MET A 4 -10.43 18.45 1.54
C MET A 4 -9.34 18.80 0.51
N SER A 5 -9.37 20.01 -0.06
CA SER A 5 -8.29 20.46 -0.96
C SER A 5 -6.98 20.58 -0.20
N LYS A 6 -6.99 21.10 1.03
CA LYS A 6 -5.79 21.18 1.89
C LYS A 6 -5.22 19.80 2.19
N LYS A 7 -6.06 18.78 2.39
CA LYS A 7 -5.63 17.39 2.61
C LYS A 7 -4.95 16.80 1.38
N ILE A 8 -5.49 17.05 0.19
CA ILE A 8 -4.88 16.61 -1.07
C ILE A 8 -3.53 17.31 -1.29
N ASP A 9 -3.46 18.62 -1.08
CA ASP A 9 -2.21 19.39 -1.23
C ASP A 9 -1.12 18.90 -0.25
N ALA A 10 -1.51 18.61 1.00
CA ALA A 10 -0.61 18.04 2.00
C ALA A 10 -0.12 16.64 1.58
N ALA A 11 -1.05 15.76 1.17
CA ALA A 11 -0.71 14.41 0.70
C ALA A 11 0.19 14.44 -0.55
N LEU A 12 -0.07 15.35 -1.49
CA LEU A 12 0.76 15.57 -2.68
C LEU A 12 2.17 16.02 -2.30
N LYS A 13 2.29 16.95 -1.35
CA LYS A 13 3.59 17.41 -0.84
C LYS A 13 4.38 16.26 -0.20
N ASP A 14 3.72 15.43 0.60
CA ASP A 14 4.36 14.27 1.22
C ASP A 14 4.76 13.20 0.20
N LEU A 15 3.93 12.95 -0.82
CA LEU A 15 4.27 12.05 -1.92
C LEU A 15 5.50 12.53 -2.69
N LYS A 16 5.56 13.82 -3.07
CA LYS A 16 6.73 14.41 -3.72
C LYS A 16 7.99 14.26 -2.87
N ARG A 17 7.89 14.49 -1.55
CA ARG A 17 9.03 14.32 -0.64
C ARG A 17 9.50 12.86 -0.58
N ALA A 18 8.58 11.91 -0.55
CA ALA A 18 8.90 10.48 -0.55
C ALA A 18 9.58 10.05 -1.87
N LEU A 19 9.08 10.51 -3.02
CA LEU A 19 9.68 10.22 -4.33
C LEU A 19 11.11 10.77 -4.44
N LYS A 20 11.33 12.02 -3.99
CA LYS A 20 12.67 12.62 -3.96
C LYS A 20 13.62 11.80 -3.07
N ALA A 21 13.21 11.47 -1.86
CA ALA A 21 14.02 10.67 -0.94
C ALA A 21 14.31 9.27 -1.51
N HIS A 22 13.35 8.64 -2.20
CA HIS A 22 13.56 7.36 -2.85
C HIS A 22 14.60 7.45 -3.97
N ALA A 23 14.53 8.47 -4.83
CA ALA A 23 15.50 8.70 -5.90
C ALA A 23 16.91 8.95 -5.35
N GLU A 24 17.04 9.76 -4.29
CA GLU A 24 18.33 10.00 -3.61
C GLU A 24 18.90 8.73 -2.99
N VAL A 25 18.05 7.89 -2.40
CA VAL A 25 18.47 6.64 -1.78
C VAL A 25 18.89 5.64 -2.85
N VAL A 26 18.08 5.38 -3.87
CA VAL A 26 18.31 4.32 -4.86
C VAL A 26 19.32 4.72 -5.94
N GLY A 27 19.42 6.02 -6.26
CA GLY A 27 20.40 6.55 -7.20
C GLY A 27 21.82 6.71 -6.64
N GLY A 28 22.04 6.42 -5.34
CA GLY A 28 23.36 6.45 -4.73
C GLY A 28 24.23 5.25 -5.12
N SER A 29 25.56 5.43 -5.12
CA SER A 29 26.53 4.42 -5.57
C SER A 29 26.64 3.16 -4.70
N ALA A 30 26.24 3.25 -3.42
CA ALA A 30 26.26 2.11 -2.49
C ALA A 30 25.12 2.23 -1.47
N VAL A 31 24.03 1.50 -1.70
CA VAL A 31 22.83 1.54 -0.88
C VAL A 31 22.51 0.14 -0.40
N SER A 32 22.28 -0.04 0.90
CA SER A 32 21.83 -1.34 1.39
C SER A 32 20.40 -1.62 0.91
N LEU A 33 20.13 -2.87 0.54
CA LEU A 33 18.80 -3.32 0.09
C LEU A 33 17.70 -2.90 1.08
N LYS A 34 17.96 -3.05 2.38
CA LYS A 34 17.04 -2.64 3.45
C LYS A 34 16.70 -1.15 3.43
N LYS A 35 17.66 -0.29 3.08
CA LYS A 35 17.46 1.16 2.98
C LYS A 35 16.61 1.51 1.76
N ALA A 36 16.89 0.88 0.62
CA ALA A 36 16.08 1.01 -0.59
C ALA A 36 14.63 0.53 -0.37
N GLN A 37 14.45 -0.64 0.27
CA GLN A 37 13.13 -1.20 0.60
C GLN A 37 12.33 -0.28 1.53
N ARG A 38 12.96 0.32 2.55
CA ARG A 38 12.30 1.29 3.44
C ARG A 38 11.86 2.55 2.67
N ALA A 39 12.72 3.05 1.78
CA ALA A 39 12.39 4.20 0.95
C ALA A 39 11.22 3.88 0.00
N SER A 40 11.22 2.69 -0.60
CA SER A 40 10.15 2.22 -1.48
C SER A 40 8.82 2.07 -0.72
N SER A 41 8.84 1.43 0.45
CA SER A 41 7.67 1.31 1.33
C SER A 41 7.08 2.68 1.70
N LYS A 42 7.95 3.68 1.89
CA LYS A 42 7.51 5.05 2.21
C LYS A 42 6.78 5.70 1.02
N VAL A 43 7.23 5.46 -0.21
CA VAL A 43 6.57 5.93 -1.43
C VAL A 43 5.20 5.27 -1.58
N THR A 44 5.10 3.96 -1.38
CA THR A 44 3.81 3.24 -1.43
C THR A 44 2.82 3.82 -0.43
N ALA A 45 3.24 4.01 0.83
CA ALA A 45 2.36 4.54 1.86
C ALA A 45 1.84 5.96 1.55
N THR A 46 2.70 6.86 1.04
CA THR A 46 2.26 8.22 0.69
C THR A 46 1.43 8.26 -0.60
N ALA A 47 1.70 7.36 -1.55
CA ALA A 47 0.92 7.20 -2.77
C ALA A 47 -0.52 6.75 -2.44
N THR A 48 -0.68 5.73 -1.58
CA THR A 48 -1.98 5.29 -1.09
C THR A 48 -2.72 6.40 -0.35
N ALA A 49 -2.04 7.18 0.49
CA ALA A 49 -2.65 8.30 1.21
C ALA A 49 -3.15 9.41 0.26
N TYR A 50 -2.38 9.72 -0.79
CA TYR A 50 -2.81 10.66 -1.83
C TYR A 50 -4.01 10.14 -2.62
N ALA A 51 -3.96 8.88 -3.06
CA ALA A 51 -5.07 8.25 -3.78
C ALA A 51 -6.36 8.25 -2.95
N ALA A 52 -6.29 7.89 -1.67
CA ALA A 52 -7.43 7.93 -0.75
C ALA A 52 -8.00 9.36 -0.61
N ALA A 53 -7.14 10.37 -0.52
CA ALA A 53 -7.58 11.77 -0.44
C ALA A 53 -8.24 12.26 -1.73
N VAL A 54 -7.74 11.84 -2.89
CA VAL A 54 -8.35 12.16 -4.19
C VAL A 54 -9.69 11.45 -4.34
N HIS A 55 -9.74 10.13 -4.09
CA HIS A 55 -10.95 9.33 -4.14
C HIS A 55 -12.06 9.90 -3.25
N ALA A 56 -11.73 10.27 -2.00
CA ALA A 56 -12.70 10.85 -1.08
C ALA A 56 -13.24 12.24 -1.52
N LYS A 57 -12.56 12.94 -2.45
CA LYS A 57 -13.04 14.22 -3.00
C LYS A 57 -13.77 14.06 -4.34
N SER A 58 -13.24 13.27 -5.27
CA SER A 58 -13.71 13.21 -6.65
C SER A 58 -14.42 11.91 -7.01
N GLY A 59 -14.38 10.89 -6.14
CA GLY A 59 -14.84 9.54 -6.47
C GLY A 59 -13.98 8.84 -7.54
N MET A 60 -12.85 9.44 -7.93
CA MET A 60 -11.93 8.83 -8.90
C MET A 60 -11.22 7.64 -8.25
N GLY A 61 -11.09 6.55 -9.01
CA GLY A 61 -10.30 5.39 -8.63
C GLY A 61 -8.84 5.71 -8.33
N ASN A 62 -8.12 4.78 -7.71
CA ASN A 62 -6.73 4.99 -7.33
C ASN A 62 -5.86 5.10 -8.60
N PRO A 63 -5.13 6.22 -8.80
CA PRO A 63 -4.30 6.43 -9.99
C PRO A 63 -3.08 5.51 -10.08
N PHE A 64 -2.86 4.67 -9.08
CA PHE A 64 -1.73 3.74 -9.00
C PHE A 64 -2.16 2.27 -9.09
N ASP A 65 -3.44 1.96 -9.33
CA ASP A 65 -3.94 0.56 -9.35
C ASP A 65 -3.36 -0.28 -10.51
N ASP A 66 -3.01 0.35 -11.64
CA ASP A 66 -2.38 -0.32 -12.78
C ASP A 66 -0.89 -0.61 -12.57
N MET A 67 -0.29 -0.02 -11.52
CA MET A 67 1.10 -0.34 -11.16
C MET A 67 1.12 -1.64 -10.37
N ALA A 68 1.16 -2.76 -11.08
CA ALA A 68 1.48 -4.05 -10.48
C ALA A 68 2.83 -3.91 -9.75
N PRO A 69 2.91 -4.19 -8.43
CA PRO A 69 4.20 -4.31 -7.79
C PRO A 69 4.99 -5.41 -8.52
N PRO A 70 6.32 -5.27 -8.71
CA PRO A 70 7.15 -6.44 -9.00
C PRO A 70 6.97 -7.39 -7.80
N GLY A 71 6.12 -8.37 -7.98
CA GLY A 71 5.46 -9.07 -6.90
C GLY A 71 4.76 -10.31 -7.43
N LEU A 72 4.15 -11.04 -6.50
CA LEU A 72 3.56 -12.34 -6.77
C LEU A 72 2.48 -12.23 -7.85
N GLU A 73 2.54 -13.18 -8.79
CA GLU A 73 1.55 -13.37 -9.86
C GLU A 73 0.12 -13.26 -9.30
N ARG A 74 -0.81 -12.74 -10.11
CA ARG A 74 -2.22 -12.51 -9.72
C ARG A 74 -2.84 -13.75 -9.05
N ALA A 75 -2.56 -14.92 -9.61
CA ALA A 75 -3.02 -16.21 -9.09
C ALA A 75 -2.56 -16.47 -7.64
N THR A 76 -1.37 -16.02 -7.28
CA THR A 76 -0.85 -16.17 -5.92
C THR A 76 -1.49 -15.19 -4.95
N LEU A 77 -1.75 -13.95 -5.38
CA LEU A 77 -2.50 -12.98 -4.58
C LEU A 77 -3.94 -13.44 -4.31
N ASP A 78 -4.57 -14.07 -5.31
CA ASP A 78 -5.91 -14.64 -5.19
C ASP A 78 -5.92 -15.80 -4.19
N SER A 79 -4.91 -16.70 -4.26
CA SER A 79 -4.74 -17.79 -3.29
C SER A 79 -4.59 -17.26 -1.85
N LEU A 80 -3.70 -16.29 -1.64
CA LEU A 80 -3.45 -15.71 -0.32
C LEU A 80 -4.69 -14.99 0.24
N SER A 81 -5.47 -14.34 -0.62
CA SER A 81 -6.74 -13.70 -0.22
C SER A 81 -7.79 -14.74 0.18
N ALA A 82 -7.92 -15.83 -0.59
CA ALA A 82 -8.82 -16.93 -0.27
C ALA A 82 -8.43 -17.61 1.06
N GLU A 83 -7.14 -17.82 1.30
CA GLU A 83 -6.62 -18.36 2.55
C GLU A 83 -6.95 -17.45 3.73
N ARG A 84 -6.68 -16.14 3.64
CA ARG A 84 -7.06 -15.15 4.67
C ARG A 84 -8.55 -15.19 4.98
N ASP A 85 -9.40 -15.22 3.96
CA ASP A 85 -10.85 -15.21 4.12
C ASP A 85 -11.34 -16.52 4.76
N SER A 86 -10.70 -17.65 4.43
CA SER A 86 -10.97 -18.93 5.08
C SER A 86 -10.60 -18.92 6.56
N LEU A 87 -9.48 -18.29 6.93
CA LEU A 87 -9.04 -18.15 8.31
C LEU A 87 -9.99 -17.24 9.10
N HIS A 88 -10.45 -16.14 8.52
CA HIS A 88 -11.43 -15.26 9.16
C HIS A 88 -12.74 -15.99 9.48
N LYS A 89 -13.22 -16.83 8.55
CA LYS A 89 -14.40 -17.68 8.74
C LYS A 89 -14.19 -18.76 9.81
N ARG A 90 -12.97 -19.30 9.92
CA ARG A 90 -12.63 -20.35 10.90
C ARG A 90 -12.37 -19.80 12.31
N LEU A 91 -11.78 -18.62 12.45
CA LEU A 91 -11.55 -17.95 13.74
C LEU A 91 -12.84 -17.45 14.41
N THR A 92 -13.93 -17.36 13.65
CA THR A 92 -15.27 -16.97 14.14
C THR A 92 -16.25 -18.15 14.20
N GLY A 93 -15.80 -19.37 13.89
CA GLY A 93 -16.59 -20.60 13.98
C GLY A 93 -16.30 -21.39 15.26
N PRO A 94 -17.18 -22.33 15.66
CA PRO A 94 -16.93 -23.22 16.79
C PRO A 94 -15.64 -24.02 16.57
N ILE A 95 -14.75 -24.04 17.57
CA ILE A 95 -13.58 -24.91 17.58
C ILE A 95 -14.08 -26.31 17.96
N ASP A 96 -14.04 -27.26 17.02
CA ASP A 96 -14.29 -28.66 17.34
C ASP A 96 -13.13 -29.22 18.16
N ILE A 97 -13.40 -29.46 19.44
CA ILE A 97 -12.47 -30.12 20.36
C ILE A 97 -12.73 -31.63 20.26
N PRO A 98 -11.76 -32.45 19.80
CA PRO A 98 -11.95 -33.89 19.76
C PRO A 98 -12.16 -34.41 21.19
N LYS A 99 -13.30 -35.07 21.42
CA LYS A 99 -13.57 -35.77 22.69
C LYS A 99 -12.65 -36.98 22.78
N LYS A 100 -11.88 -37.03 23.86
CA LYS A 100 -11.02 -38.16 24.24
C LYS A 100 -11.85 -39.34 24.71
#